data_AF-A0A9P7AN12-F1
#
_entry.id   AF-A0A9P7AN12-F1
#
_cell.length_a   1.000
_cell.length_b   1.000
_cell.length_c   1.000
_cell.angle_alpha   90.00
_cell.angle_beta   90.00
_cell.angle_gamma   90.00
#
_symmetry.space_group_name_H-M   'P 1'
#
loop_
_entity.id
_entity.type
_entity.pdbx_description
1 polymer ?
#
loop_
_entity_poly.entity_id
_entity_poly.type
_entity_poly.pdbx_seq_one_letter_code
_entity_poly.pdbx_strand_id
1 'polypeptide(L)' 'KGLDLHDIKIIVQWGYTSSLSALMQRLGCGARDPLLTAVGIYLVKPIYFD' A
#
# COMPACT_ATOMS: atom_id res chain seq x y z
N LYS A 1 -14.65 -6.23 3.25
CA LYS A 1 -14.17 -6.97 4.44
C LYS A 1 -12.65 -7.04 4.35
N GLY A 2 -11.93 -6.37 5.25
CA GLY A 2 -10.47 -6.43 5.28
C GLY A 2 -10.00 -7.72 5.94
N LEU A 3 -9.00 -8.37 5.34
CA LEU A 3 -8.29 -9.49 5.94
C LEU A 3 -7.22 -8.90 6.87
N ASP A 4 -7.25 -9.23 8.16
CA ASP A 4 -6.30 -8.72 9.15
C ASP A 4 -4.99 -9.49 9.02
N LEU A 5 -4.13 -8.98 8.14
CA LEU A 5 -2.81 -9.54 7.87
C LEU A 5 -1.78 -8.77 8.69
N HIS A 6 -1.18 -9.46 9.66
CA HIS A 6 -0.06 -8.93 10.43
C HIS A 6 1.26 -9.13 9.67
N ASP A 7 2.21 -8.23 9.89
CA ASP A 7 3.60 -8.32 9.41
C ASP A 7 3.80 -8.39 7.88
N ILE A 8 2.94 -7.71 7.12
CA ILE A 8 3.16 -7.54 5.69
C ILE A 8 4.42 -6.69 5.46
N LYS A 9 5.46 -7.33 4.91
CA LYS A 9 6.72 -6.67 4.51
C LYS A 9 6.66 -6.00 3.14
N ILE A 10 5.81 -6.49 2.24
CA ILE A 10 5.69 -5.96 0.88
C ILE A 10 4.21 -5.82 0.53
N ILE A 11 3.79 -4.61 0.18
CA ILE A 11 2.45 -4.32 -0.31
C ILE A 11 2.59 -3.87 -1.75
N VAL A 12 1.94 -4.59 -2.66
CA VAL A 12 1.88 -4.22 -4.07
C VAL A 12 0.46 -3.73 -4.36
N GLN A 13 0.31 -2.43 -4.59
CA GLN A 13 -0.91 -1.87 -5.14
C GLN A 13 -0.76 -1.79 -6.65
N TRP A 14 -1.55 -2.61 -7.34
CA TRP A 14 -1.66 -2.59 -8.79
C TRP A 14 -2.85 -1.76 -9.26
N GLY A 15 -2.65 -0.96 -10.31
CA GLY A 15 -3.68 -0.16 -10.93
C GLY A 15 -3.94 1.16 -10.21
N TYR A 16 -4.53 2.10 -10.95
CA TYR A 16 -4.84 3.43 -10.44
C TYR A 16 -5.88 3.36 -9.33
N THR A 17 -5.61 4.07 -8.23
CA THR A 17 -6.61 4.38 -7.20
C THR A 17 -6.93 5.85 -7.26
N SER A 18 -8.22 6.18 -7.35
CA SER A 18 -8.72 7.56 -7.41
C SER A 18 -8.51 8.35 -6.11
N SER A 19 -8.19 7.65 -5.03
CA SER A 19 -7.98 8.23 -3.72
C SER A 19 -6.56 7.93 -3.21
N LEU A 20 -5.77 8.99 -3.07
CA LEU A 20 -4.47 8.95 -2.42
C LEU A 20 -4.59 8.53 -0.95
N SER A 21 -5.65 8.96 -0.26
CA SER A 21 -5.87 8.55 1.13
C SER A 21 -6.17 7.05 1.25
N ALA A 22 -6.89 6.47 0.29
CA ALA A 22 -7.08 5.01 0.24
C ALA A 22 -5.77 4.26 -0.07
N LEU A 23 -4.90 4.84 -0.92
CA LEU A 23 -3.56 4.29 -1.18
C LEU A 23 -2.73 4.28 0.12
N MET A 24 -2.66 5.43 0.79
CA MET A 24 -1.87 5.59 2.01
C MET A 24 -2.39 4.72 3.15
N GLN A 25 -3.70 4.54 3.27
CA GLN A 25 -4.27 3.60 4.24
C GLN A 25 -3.87 2.16 3.93
N ARG A 26 -3.87 1.75 2.66
CA ARG A 26 -3.42 0.40 2.28
C ARG A 26 -1.94 0.19 2.53
N LEU A 27 -1.10 1.14 2.12
CA LEU A 27 0.35 1.06 2.34
C LEU A 27 0.71 1.14 3.82
N GLY A 28 0.01 1.97 4.59
CA GLY A 28 0.17 2.12 6.03
C GLY A 28 -0.40 0.96 6.85
N CYS A 29 -1.13 0.02 6.24
CA CYS A 29 -1.44 -1.26 6.88
C CYS A 29 -0.22 -2.18 6.94
N GLY A 30 0.83 -1.93 6.14
CA GLY A 30 2.10 -2.64 6.23
C GLY A 30 2.87 -2.19 7.46
N ALA A 31 3.63 -3.13 8.06
CA ALA A 31 4.46 -2.87 9.24
C ALA A 31 3.71 -2.17 10.41
N ARG A 32 2.65 -2.80 10.92
CA ARG A 32 2.06 -2.40 12.22
C ARG A 32 3.06 -2.53 13.39
N ASP A 33 4.10 -3.34 13.24
CA ASP A 33 5.24 -3.38 14.16
C ASP A 33 6.22 -2.24 13.84
N PRO A 34 6.48 -1.30 14.78
CA PRO A 34 7.41 -0.19 14.59
C PRO A 34 8.88 -0.62 14.39
N LEU A 35 9.23 -1.87 14.67
CA LEU A 35 10.55 -2.45 14.42
C LEU A 35 10.70 -3.02 13.00
N LEU A 36 9.59 -3.14 12.26
CA LEU A 36 9.57 -3.66 10.91
C LEU A 36 9.43 -2.52 9.90
N THR A 37 10.14 -2.63 8.79
CA THR A 37 9.95 -1.75 7.63
C THR A 37 9.17 -2.50 6.56
N ALA A 38 8.05 -1.92 6.13
CA ALA A 38 7.30 -2.41 4.97
C ALA A 38 7.63 -1.59 3.73
N VAL A 39 7.68 -2.27 2.58
CA VAL A 39 7.86 -1.65 1.26
C VAL A 39 6.51 -1.59 0.55
N GLY A 40 6.07 -0.36 0.23
CA GLY A 40 4.91 -0.10 -0.60
C GLY A 40 5.31 0.11 -2.06
N ILE A 41 4.84 -0.75 -2.95
CA ILE A 41 5.06 -0.64 -4.39
C ILE A 41 3.74 -0.25 -5.05
N TYR A 42 3.71 0.90 -5.70
CA TYR A 42 2.56 1.36 -6.46
C TYR A 42 2.85 1.25 -7.97
N LEU A 43 2.15 0.33 -8.63
CA LEU A 43 2.30 0.05 -10.06
C LEU A 43 1.09 0.62 -10.79
N VAL A 44 1.31 1.69 -11.56
CA VAL A 44 0.25 2.38 -12.29
C VAL A 44 0.74 2.77 -13.69
N LYS A 45 -0.21 2.97 -14.63
CA LYS A 45 0.14 3.49 -15.95
C LYS A 45 0.73 4.90 -15.83
N PRO A 46 1.72 5.26 -16.67
CA PRO A 46 2.37 6.57 -16.61
C PRO A 46 1.41 7.76 -16.66
N ILE A 47 0.30 7.62 -17.40
CA ILE A 47 -0.74 8.66 -17.55
C ILE A 47 -1.43 9.07 -16.23
N TYR A 48 -1.22 8.33 -15.15
CA TYR A 48 -1.78 8.63 -13.83
C TYR A 48 -0.70 8.98 -12.79
N PHE A 49 0.56 9.11 -13.20
CA PHE A 49 1.69 9.49 -12.37
C PHE A 49 2.05 10.95 -12.70
N ASP A 50 1.07 11.83 -12.49
CA ASP A 50 1.19 13.29 -12.67
C ASP A 50 1.68 13.95 -11.38
#